data_AF-A0A1W9W867-F1
#
_entry.id   AF-A0A1W9W867-F1
#
_cell.length_a   1.000
_cell.length_b   1.000
_cell.length_c   1.000
_cell.angle_alpha   90.00
_cell.angle_beta   90.00
_cell.angle_gamma   90.00
#
_symmetry.space_group_name_H-M   'P 1'
#
loop_
_entity.id
_entity.type
_entity.pdbx_description
1 polymer ?
#
loop_
_entity_poly.entity_id
_entity_poly.type
_entity_poly.pdbx_seq_one_letter_code
_entity_poly.pdbx_strand_id
1 'polypeptide(L)'
;MEILLEHPKSLWFDDIITVHLAKLPFVMGLDGLLGQGIQLTPFYHLVVKTWLLIGDNQTEWFLRFPGVCFSLVSLPLMYKLGKLYVGHTTGLVAMALIAINPYQIWYAHEVKIYSALVVASIGAMYAFGIYLKRHDKSSANYSNRHRLGADSTCD
;
A
#
# COMPACT_ATOMS: atom_id res chain seq x y z
N MET A 1 -5.35 29.71 20.40
CA MET A 1 -5.83 28.31 20.33
C MET A 1 -7.32 28.35 19.98
N GLU A 2 -7.57 28.83 18.77
CA GLU A 2 -8.83 29.08 18.04
C GLU A 2 -8.21 29.49 16.68
N ILE A 3 -8.28 28.75 15.58
CA ILE A 3 -9.40 28.15 14.86
C ILE A 3 -8.80 26.96 14.08
N LEU A 4 -9.14 25.72 14.45
CA LEU A 4 -8.77 24.50 13.70
C LEU A 4 -10.02 23.82 13.15
N LEU A 5 -11.01 24.61 12.71
CA LEU A 5 -12.20 24.12 12.05
C LEU A 5 -12.53 25.09 10.90
N GLU A 6 -12.76 24.52 9.72
CA GLU A 6 -13.19 25.18 8.48
C GLU A 6 -12.11 25.78 7.57
N HIS A 7 -11.31 24.90 6.97
CA HIS A 7 -11.01 25.08 5.55
C HIS A 7 -11.56 23.85 4.82
N PRO A 8 -12.57 23.97 3.95
CA PRO A 8 -12.71 22.99 2.87
C PRO A 8 -11.37 23.07 2.12
N LYS A 9 -10.51 22.07 2.32
CA LYS A 9 -9.23 22.04 1.60
C LYS A 9 -9.58 21.72 0.17
N SER A 10 -9.80 22.79 -0.59
CA SER A 10 -9.88 22.77 -2.05
C SER A 10 -8.83 21.79 -2.55
N LEU A 11 -9.25 20.88 -3.44
CA LEU A 11 -8.34 19.95 -4.09
C LEU A 11 -7.10 20.69 -4.59
N TRP A 12 -5.94 20.11 -4.35
CA TRP A 12 -4.70 20.65 -4.87
C TRP A 12 -4.73 20.55 -6.41
N PHE A 13 -3.96 21.39 -7.10
CA PHE A 13 -3.95 21.44 -8.56
C PHE A 13 -3.66 20.06 -9.19
N ASP A 14 -2.78 19.28 -8.58
CA ASP A 14 -2.42 17.91 -8.95
C ASP A 14 -3.52 16.87 -8.63
N ASP A 15 -4.26 17.04 -7.52
CA ASP A 15 -5.47 16.25 -7.24
C ASP A 15 -6.53 16.47 -8.34
N ILE A 16 -6.73 17.72 -8.76
CA ILE A 16 -7.70 18.09 -9.81
C ILE A 16 -7.31 17.45 -11.15
N ILE A 17 -6.04 17.51 -11.53
CA ILE A 17 -5.53 16.86 -12.76
C ILE A 17 -5.80 15.36 -12.69
N THR A 18 -5.52 14.71 -11.55
CA THR A 18 -5.73 13.27 -11.38
C THR A 18 -7.20 12.88 -11.56
N VAL A 19 -8.12 13.63 -10.95
CA VAL A 19 -9.57 13.39 -11.08
C VAL A 19 -10.06 13.71 -12.49
N HIS A 20 -9.58 14.79 -13.09
CA HIS A 20 -9.95 15.18 -14.45
C HIS A 20 -9.55 14.11 -15.48
N LEU A 21 -8.31 13.61 -15.40
CA LEU A 21 -7.88 12.52 -16.27
C LEU A 21 -8.64 11.21 -16.00
N ALA A 22 -8.99 10.91 -14.74
CA ALA A 22 -9.75 9.70 -14.42
C ALA A 22 -11.17 9.70 -15.04
N LYS A 23 -11.72 10.88 -15.33
CA LYS A 23 -13.00 11.06 -16.04
C LYS A 23 -12.87 10.85 -17.56
N LEU A 24 -11.67 10.91 -18.14
CA LEU A 24 -11.47 10.72 -19.59
C LEU A 24 -11.60 9.24 -19.99
N PRO A 25 -11.94 8.95 -21.27
CA PRO A 25 -11.89 7.60 -21.83
C PRO A 25 -10.51 6.97 -21.61
N PHE A 26 -10.46 5.66 -21.36
CA PHE A 26 -9.22 4.96 -20.97
C PHE A 26 -8.09 5.17 -22.01
N VAL A 27 -8.42 5.18 -23.30
CA VAL A 27 -7.46 5.39 -24.40
C VAL A 27 -6.87 6.80 -24.38
N MET A 28 -7.70 7.84 -24.19
CA MET A 28 -7.22 9.23 -24.08
C MET A 28 -6.43 9.48 -22.79
N GLY A 29 -6.81 8.82 -21.69
CA GLY A 29 -6.02 8.85 -20.45
C GLY A 29 -4.66 8.18 -20.59
N LEU A 30 -4.57 7.11 -21.40
CA LEU A 30 -3.32 6.41 -21.69
C LEU A 30 -2.38 7.24 -22.58
N ASP A 31 -2.92 7.93 -23.59
CA ASP A 31 -2.13 8.86 -24.42
C ASP A 31 -1.64 10.07 -23.62
N GLY A 32 -2.45 10.60 -22.70
CA GLY A 32 -2.02 11.63 -21.75
C GLY A 32 -0.97 11.14 -20.75
N LEU A 33 -1.07 9.88 -20.32
CA LEU A 33 -0.11 9.21 -19.42
C LEU A 33 1.24 8.98 -20.10
N LEU A 34 1.24 8.49 -21.34
CA LEU A 34 2.46 8.08 -22.06
C LEU A 34 3.08 9.23 -22.87
N GLY A 35 2.28 10.22 -23.28
CA GLY A 35 2.72 11.30 -24.16
C GLY A 35 3.04 12.63 -23.49
N GLN A 36 2.54 12.90 -22.27
CA GLN A 36 2.64 14.23 -21.63
C GLN A 36 3.49 14.24 -20.34
N GLY A 37 4.11 13.11 -19.96
CA GLY A 37 4.98 13.04 -18.77
C GLY A 37 4.26 13.30 -17.44
N ILE A 38 2.92 13.28 -17.43
CA ILE A 38 2.13 13.46 -16.21
C ILE A 38 2.32 12.19 -15.37
N GLN A 39 2.71 12.34 -14.10
CA GLN A 39 2.93 11.24 -13.16
C GLN A 39 1.60 10.58 -12.77
N LEU A 40 0.94 9.89 -13.70
CA LEU A 40 -0.13 8.98 -13.38
C LEU A 40 0.48 7.59 -13.21
N THR A 41 0.21 6.94 -12.09
CA THR A 41 0.52 5.51 -11.99
C THR A 41 -0.67 4.73 -12.51
N PRO A 42 -0.52 3.90 -13.57
CA PRO A 42 -1.65 3.24 -14.24
C PRO A 42 -2.58 2.52 -13.27
N PHE A 43 -2.01 1.81 -12.28
CA PHE A 43 -2.76 1.09 -11.27
C PHE A 43 -3.63 2.02 -10.41
N TYR A 44 -3.05 3.06 -9.83
CA TYR A 44 -3.79 3.98 -8.96
C TYR A 44 -4.83 4.77 -9.75
N HIS A 45 -4.51 5.13 -11.00
CA HIS A 45 -5.47 5.76 -11.91
C HIS A 45 -6.70 4.87 -12.16
N LEU A 46 -6.51 3.56 -12.38
CA LEU A 46 -7.62 2.62 -12.51
C LEU A 46 -8.46 2.56 -11.24
N VAL A 47 -7.83 2.54 -10.06
CA VAL A 47 -8.55 2.54 -8.77
C VAL A 47 -9.39 3.81 -8.61
N VAL A 48 -8.84 4.98 -8.90
CA VAL A 48 -9.60 6.24 -8.83
C VAL A 48 -10.71 6.24 -9.86
N LYS A 49 -10.45 5.79 -11.09
CA LYS A 49 -11.46 5.71 -12.15
C LYS A 49 -12.63 4.78 -11.78
N THR A 50 -12.35 3.58 -11.28
CA THR A 50 -13.41 2.66 -10.85
C THR A 50 -14.18 3.20 -9.66
N TRP A 51 -13.51 3.88 -8.74
CA TRP A 51 -14.16 4.55 -7.61
C TRP A 51 -15.13 5.66 -8.06
N LEU A 52 -14.72 6.48 -9.03
CA LEU A 52 -15.57 7.52 -9.64
C LEU A 52 -16.75 6.97 -10.44
N LEU A 53 -16.73 5.70 -10.84
CA LEU A 53 -17.87 5.07 -11.51
C LEU A 53 -18.97 4.63 -10.52
N ILE A 54 -18.63 4.48 -9.24
CA ILE A 54 -19.51 3.90 -8.22
C ILE A 54 -20.27 4.97 -7.42
N GLY A 55 -19.76 6.22 -7.37
CA GLY A 55 -20.36 7.26 -6.53
C GLY A 55 -20.20 8.69 -7.05
N ASP A 56 -20.32 9.64 -6.13
CA ASP A 56 -20.40 11.06 -6.46
C ASP A 56 -19.03 11.67 -6.79
N ASN A 57 -18.94 12.28 -7.96
CA ASN A 57 -17.72 12.84 -8.54
C ASN A 57 -17.52 14.33 -8.23
N GLN A 58 -18.36 14.88 -7.35
CA GLN A 58 -18.36 16.30 -6.95
C GLN A 58 -17.98 16.48 -5.47
N THR A 59 -18.08 15.44 -4.65
CA THR A 59 -17.84 15.55 -3.22
C THR A 59 -16.38 15.25 -2.85
N GLU A 60 -15.68 16.23 -2.25
CA GLU A 60 -14.24 16.15 -1.94
C GLU A 60 -13.87 14.97 -1.05
N TRP A 61 -14.66 14.66 -0.01
CA TRP A 61 -14.35 13.54 0.88
C TRP A 61 -14.41 12.20 0.14
N PHE A 62 -15.32 12.07 -0.84
CA PHE A 62 -15.47 10.85 -1.64
C PHE A 62 -14.25 10.63 -2.53
N LEU A 63 -13.68 11.70 -3.09
CA LEU A 63 -12.47 11.65 -3.91
C LEU A 63 -11.23 11.21 -3.12
N ARG A 64 -11.15 11.60 -1.85
CA ARG A 64 -10.02 11.27 -0.95
C ARG A 64 -10.15 9.89 -0.31
N PHE A 65 -11.36 9.30 -0.30
CA PHE A 65 -11.67 8.03 0.37
C PHE A 65 -10.76 6.85 -0.04
N PRO A 66 -10.40 6.65 -1.33
CA PRO A 66 -9.48 5.58 -1.71
C PRO A 66 -8.13 5.68 -1.01
N GLY A 67 -7.57 6.89 -0.86
CA GLY A 67 -6.32 7.14 -0.14
C GLY A 67 -6.42 6.72 1.32
N VAL A 68 -7.53 7.07 1.99
CA VAL A 68 -7.81 6.68 3.38
C VAL A 68 -7.90 5.17 3.52
N CYS A 69 -8.58 4.48 2.61
CA CYS A 69 -8.67 3.02 2.61
C CYS A 69 -7.28 2.36 2.54
N PHE A 70 -6.40 2.81 1.64
CA PHE A 70 -5.04 2.28 1.57
C PHE A 70 -4.24 2.58 2.84
N SER A 71 -4.34 3.79 3.39
CA SER A 71 -3.68 4.11 4.65
C SER A 71 -4.18 3.25 5.81
N LEU A 72 -5.48 2.94 5.89
CA LEU A 72 -6.02 2.01 6.88
C LEU A 72 -5.50 0.58 6.69
N VAL A 73 -5.41 0.11 5.44
CA VAL A 73 -4.87 -1.22 5.12
C VAL A 73 -3.38 -1.34 5.48
N SER A 74 -2.62 -0.25 5.43
CA SER A 74 -1.20 -0.28 5.83
C SER A 74 -0.99 -0.65 7.30
N LEU A 75 -1.94 -0.36 8.19
CA LEU A 75 -1.81 -0.64 9.64
C LEU A 75 -1.71 -2.14 9.95
N PRO A 76 -2.70 -2.99 9.60
CA PRO A 76 -2.61 -4.43 9.85
C PRO A 76 -1.47 -5.07 9.06
N LEU A 77 -1.10 -4.52 7.91
CA LEU A 77 0.02 -5.03 7.11
C LEU A 77 1.37 -4.77 7.80
N MET A 78 1.56 -3.59 8.38
CA MET A 78 2.74 -3.24 9.17
C MET A 78 2.86 -4.10 10.43
N TYR A 79 1.73 -4.35 11.11
CA TYR A 79 1.70 -5.30 12.22
C TYR A 79 2.18 -6.70 11.79
N LYS A 80 1.65 -7.23 10.68
CA LYS A 80 2.04 -8.54 10.15
C LYS A 80 3.52 -8.58 9.79
N LEU A 81 4.06 -7.50 9.24
CA LEU A 81 5.49 -7.38 8.93
C LEU A 81 6.35 -7.44 10.19
N GLY A 82 6.07 -6.62 11.20
CA GLY A 82 6.82 -6.63 12.46
C GLY A 82 6.72 -7.98 13.20
N LYS A 83 5.53 -8.59 13.18
CA LYS A 83 5.32 -9.94 13.71
C LYS A 83 6.11 -11.01 12.96
N LEU A 84 6.24 -10.87 11.65
CA LEU A 84 6.99 -11.82 10.82
C LEU A 84 8.47 -11.81 11.19
N TYR A 85 9.10 -10.65 11.35
CA TYR A 85 10.54 -10.58 11.56
C TYR A 85 10.98 -10.76 13.01
N VAL A 86 10.24 -10.18 13.97
CA VAL A 86 10.69 -10.11 15.37
C VAL A 86 9.68 -10.76 16.31
N GLY A 87 8.41 -10.36 16.25
CA GLY A 87 7.39 -10.91 17.13
C GLY A 87 6.21 -10.00 17.38
N HIS A 88 5.30 -10.45 18.24
CA HIS A 88 3.99 -9.83 18.46
C HIS A 88 4.08 -8.37 18.96
N THR A 89 4.90 -8.12 19.98
CA THR A 89 5.08 -6.79 20.59
C THR A 89 5.66 -5.80 19.59
N THR A 90 6.68 -6.18 18.83
CA THR A 90 7.28 -5.36 17.78
C THR A 90 6.27 -5.02 16.68
N GLY A 91 5.43 -5.98 16.29
CA GLY A 91 4.33 -5.74 15.35
C GLY A 91 3.36 -4.67 15.84
N LEU A 92 2.96 -4.71 17.12
CA LEU A 92 2.07 -3.71 17.71
C LEU A 92 2.72 -2.33 17.77
N VAL A 93 3.98 -2.25 18.20
CA VAL A 93 4.72 -0.97 18.25
C VAL A 93 4.88 -0.38 16.85
N ALA A 94 5.24 -1.20 15.86
CA ALA A 94 5.36 -0.77 14.46
C ALA A 94 4.03 -0.24 13.89
N MET A 95 2.92 -0.92 14.19
CA MET A 95 1.58 -0.47 13.82
C MET A 95 1.21 0.86 14.49
N ALA A 96 1.52 1.02 15.78
CA ALA A 96 1.26 2.26 16.50
C ALA A 96 2.07 3.43 15.93
N LEU A 97 3.36 3.21 15.62
CA LEU A 97 4.23 4.22 15.02
C LEU A 97 3.73 4.71 13.66
N ILE A 98 3.28 3.79 12.79
CA ILE A 98 2.73 4.20 11.49
C ILE A 98 1.36 4.87 11.62
N ALA A 99 0.55 4.49 12.62
CA ALA A 99 -0.76 5.09 12.87
C ALA A 99 -0.68 6.55 13.33
N ILE A 100 0.34 6.90 14.14
CA ILE A 100 0.56 8.26 14.62
C ILE A 100 1.41 9.12 13.69
N ASN A 101 1.93 8.56 12.59
CA ASN A 101 2.81 9.27 11.69
C ASN A 101 2.03 10.38 10.94
N PRO A 102 2.38 11.67 11.12
CA PRO A 102 1.67 12.78 10.49
C PRO A 102 1.74 12.72 8.96
N TYR A 103 2.81 12.17 8.38
CA TYR A 103 2.91 11.99 6.93
C TYR A 103 1.90 10.95 6.43
N GLN A 104 1.68 9.87 7.18
CA GLN A 104 0.72 8.84 6.78
C GLN A 104 -0.71 9.39 6.80
N ILE A 105 -1.03 10.23 7.79
CA ILE A 105 -2.31 10.93 7.88
C ILE A 105 -2.44 11.94 6.74
N TRP A 106 -1.38 12.70 6.45
CA TRP A 106 -1.41 13.69 5.38
C TRP A 106 -1.63 13.04 4.00
N TYR A 107 -0.89 11.99 3.67
CA TYR A 107 -1.05 11.26 2.40
C TYR A 107 -2.37 10.49 2.30
N ALA A 108 -2.97 10.09 3.42
CA ALA A 108 -4.31 9.49 3.42
C ALA A 108 -5.35 10.44 2.80
N HIS A 109 -5.13 11.74 2.86
CA HIS A 109 -6.03 12.74 2.32
C HIS A 109 -5.70 13.16 0.90
N GLU A 110 -4.56 12.80 0.31
CA GLU A 110 -4.25 13.16 -1.08
C GLU A 110 -4.83 12.16 -2.08
N VAL A 111 -5.26 12.63 -3.26
CA VAL A 111 -5.76 11.76 -4.34
C VAL A 111 -4.57 11.26 -5.16
N LYS A 112 -3.61 10.65 -4.47
CA LYS A 112 -2.31 10.24 -5.03
C LYS A 112 -1.92 8.83 -4.64
N ILE A 113 -0.97 8.31 -5.41
CA ILE A 113 -0.47 6.94 -5.22
C ILE A 113 0.20 6.70 -3.86
N TYR A 114 0.67 7.72 -3.15
CA TYR A 114 1.53 7.54 -1.96
C TYR A 114 0.99 6.54 -0.94
N SER A 115 -0.30 6.61 -0.60
CA SER A 115 -0.93 5.67 0.34
C SER A 115 -0.93 4.23 -0.20
N ALA A 116 -1.18 4.06 -1.51
CA ALA A 116 -1.11 2.77 -2.18
C ALA A 116 0.35 2.25 -2.29
N LEU A 117 1.31 3.15 -2.50
CA LEU A 117 2.74 2.83 -2.55
C LEU A 117 3.22 2.28 -1.21
N VAL A 118 2.82 2.91 -0.09
CA VAL A 118 3.15 2.41 1.26
C VAL A 118 2.64 0.98 1.46
N VAL A 119 1.38 0.71 1.08
CA VAL A 119 0.81 -0.65 1.16
C VAL A 119 1.60 -1.63 0.28
N ALA A 120 1.92 -1.24 -0.96
CA ALA A 120 2.69 -2.08 -1.87
C ALA A 120 4.11 -2.37 -1.35
N SER A 121 4.80 -1.37 -0.80
CA SER A 121 6.13 -1.53 -0.20
C SER A 121 6.12 -2.47 1.00
N ILE A 122 5.18 -2.28 1.93
CA ILE A 122 5.03 -3.17 3.10
C ILE A 122 4.68 -4.60 2.64
N GLY A 123 3.77 -4.72 1.67
CA GLY A 123 3.37 -5.99 1.08
C GLY A 123 4.53 -6.73 0.41
N ALA A 124 5.35 -6.02 -0.36
CA ALA A 124 6.54 -6.57 -1.00
C ALA A 124 7.56 -7.08 0.03
N MET A 125 7.84 -6.29 1.07
CA MET A 125 8.70 -6.73 2.18
C MET A 125 8.14 -7.95 2.91
N TYR A 126 6.83 -7.98 3.14
CA TYR A 126 6.15 -9.10 3.80
C TYR A 126 6.24 -10.39 2.97
N ALA A 127 5.96 -10.30 1.67
CA ALA A 127 6.06 -11.42 0.74
C ALA A 127 7.50 -11.95 0.66
N PHE A 128 8.48 -11.04 0.58
CA PHE A 128 9.89 -11.39 0.59
C PHE A 128 10.31 -12.09 1.89
N GLY A 129 9.86 -11.59 3.05
CA GLY A 129 10.11 -12.24 4.33
C GLY A 129 9.51 -13.65 4.42
N ILE A 130 8.31 -13.86 3.87
CA ILE A 130 7.71 -15.21 3.80
C ILE A 130 8.53 -16.13 2.90
N TYR A 131 8.97 -15.63 1.74
CA TYR A 131 9.79 -16.40 0.81
C TYR A 131 11.08 -16.90 1.47
N LEU A 132 11.82 -16.01 2.16
CA LEU A 132 13.04 -16.39 2.87
C LEU A 132 12.79 -17.45 3.96
N LYS A 133 11.75 -17.28 4.78
CA LYS A 133 11.44 -18.27 5.84
C LYS A 133 11.02 -19.63 5.30
N ARG A 134 10.39 -19.68 4.12
CA ARG A 134 10.05 -20.95 3.46
C ARG A 134 11.30 -21.66 2.95
N HIS A 135 12.24 -20.92 2.36
CA HIS A 135 13.46 -21.49 1.81
C HIS A 135 14.41 -22.01 2.91
N ASP A 136 14.52 -21.28 4.03
CA ASP A 136 15.32 -21.68 5.19
C ASP A 136 14.85 -23.03 5.77
N LYS A 137 13.54 -23.17 6.01
CA LYS A 137 12.94 -24.45 6.47
C LYS A 137 13.12 -25.58 5.48
N SER A 138 13.04 -25.30 4.18
CA SER A 138 13.23 -26.32 3.13
C SER A 138 14.66 -26.84 3.11
N SER A 139 15.65 -25.95 3.23
CA SER A 139 17.07 -26.30 3.31
C SER A 139 17.39 -27.13 4.57
N ALA A 140 16.90 -26.70 5.74
CA ALA A 140 17.08 -27.43 7.00
C ALA A 140 16.48 -28.86 6.95
N ASN A 141 15.29 -29.01 6.35
CA ASN A 141 14.63 -30.31 6.19
C ASN A 141 15.38 -31.26 5.23
N TYR A 142 16.02 -30.72 4.18
CA TYR A 142 16.82 -31.52 3.25
C TYR A 142 18.08 -32.06 3.93
N SER A 143 18.80 -31.22 4.70
CA SER A 143 19.98 -31.63 5.46
C SER A 143 19.65 -32.73 6.48
N ASN A 144 18.55 -32.60 7.22
CA ASN A 144 18.13 -33.62 8.19
C ASN A 144 17.77 -34.97 7.53
N ARG A 145 17.13 -34.97 6.35
CA ARG A 145 16.83 -36.21 5.63
C ARG A 145 18.07 -36.93 5.13
N HIS A 146 19.06 -36.19 4.61
CA HIS A 146 20.31 -36.79 4.15
C HIS A 146 21.14 -37.39 5.29
N ARG A 147 21.12 -36.78 6.48
CA ARG A 147 21.77 -37.36 7.67
C ARG A 147 21.11 -38.66 8.11
N LEU A 148 19.78 -38.67 8.24
CA LEU A 148 19.03 -39.86 8.68
C LEU A 148 19.13 -41.04 7.71
N GLY A 149 19.22 -40.79 6.40
CA GLY A 149 19.41 -41.83 5.40
C GLY A 149 20.81 -42.43 5.35
N ALA A 150 21.84 -41.69 5.78
CA ALA A 150 23.21 -42.19 5.86
C ALA A 150 23.43 -43.11 7.07
N ASP A 151 22.78 -42.82 8.20
CA ASP A 151 22.88 -43.64 9.41
C ASP A 151 22.17 -45.00 9.27
N SER A 152 21.11 -45.09 8.45
CA SER A 152 20.33 -46.33 8.25
C SER A 152 20.98 -47.39 7.35
N THR A 153 22.14 -47.09 6.74
CA THR A 153 22.83 -48.01 5.80
C THR A 153 24.04 -48.72 6.41
N CYS A 154 24.32 -48.50 7.69
CA CYS A 154 25.49 -49.06 8.39
C CYS A 154 25.18 -50.22 9.34
N ASP A 155 23.93 -50.69 9.41
CA ASP A 155 23.50 -51.89 10.13
C ASP A 155 23.21 -53.05 9.15
#